data_AF-A0AAU8BRK9-F1
#
_entry.id   AF-A0AAU8BRK9-F1
#
_cell.length_a   1.000
_cell.length_b   1.000
_cell.length_c   1.000
_cell.angle_alpha   90.00
_cell.angle_beta   90.00
_cell.angle_gamma   90.00
#
_symmetry.space_group_name_H-M   'P 1'
#
loop_
_entity.id
_entity.type
_entity.pdbx_description
1 polymer ?
#
loop_
_entity_poly.entity_id
_entity_poly.type
_entity_poly.pdbx_seq_one_letter_code
_entity_poly.pdbx_strand_id
1 'polypeptide(L)' 'MVFYPPNTDVSVKVVQLDPLALYDENENGKISCAEARLHGIAPVLRAHAAYKFMNDANDDGVVCN' A
#
# COMPACT_ATOMS: atom_id res chain seq x y z
N MET A 1 11.88 14.81 42.13
CA MET A 1 12.29 14.91 40.72
C MET A 1 11.55 13.82 39.97
N VAL A 2 10.60 14.19 39.12
CA VAL A 2 9.81 13.24 38.33
C VAL A 2 10.62 12.94 37.07
N PHE A 3 11.15 11.72 36.97
CA PHE A 3 11.88 11.26 35.79
C PHE A 3 10.84 10.76 34.77
N TYR A 4 10.56 11.55 33.73
CA TYR A 4 9.88 11.03 32.55
C TYR A 4 10.87 10.14 31.77
N PRO A 5 10.48 8.95 31.31
CA PRO A 5 11.31 8.19 30.40
C PRO A 5 11.49 8.99 29.10
N PRO A 6 12.68 8.96 28.47
CA PRO A 6 12.85 9.58 27.17
C PRO A 6 11.88 8.87 26.21
N ASN A 7 10.97 9.66 25.64
CA ASN A 7 10.18 9.25 24.48
C ASN A 7 11.17 8.90 23.40
N THR A 8 11.58 7.64 23.41
CA THR A 8 12.35 7.05 22.36
C THR A 8 11.34 7.03 21.23
N ASP A 9 11.55 7.91 20.26
CA ASP A 9 11.08 7.75 18.90
C ASP A 9 11.64 6.43 18.37
N VAL A 10 11.16 5.32 18.93
CA VAL A 10 11.07 4.10 18.18
C VAL A 10 10.22 4.55 17.02
N SER A 11 10.88 4.78 15.89
CA SER A 11 10.30 4.68 14.58
C SER A 11 9.75 3.27 14.56
N VAL A 12 8.56 3.12 15.16
CA VAL A 12 7.69 1.99 14.98
C VAL A 12 7.51 2.07 13.50
N LYS A 13 8.33 1.28 12.79
CA LYS A 13 8.07 0.84 11.45
C LYS A 13 6.76 0.12 11.65
N VAL A 14 5.67 0.89 11.65
CA VAL A 14 4.33 0.34 11.56
C VAL A 14 4.51 -0.51 10.34
N VAL A 15 4.41 -1.83 10.52
CA VAL A 15 4.34 -2.76 9.41
C VAL A 15 2.97 -2.49 8.78
N GLN A 16 2.78 -1.26 8.29
CA GLN A 16 1.88 -0.97 7.21
C GLN A 16 2.42 -1.90 6.17
N LEU A 17 1.68 -2.96 5.84
CA LEU A 17 2.01 -3.78 4.69
C LEU A 17 2.24 -2.80 3.55
N ASP A 18 3.51 -2.56 3.23
CA ASP A 18 3.92 -1.65 2.18
C ASP A 18 3.45 -2.34 0.91
N PRO A 19 2.32 -1.91 0.32
CA PRO A 19 1.74 -2.60 -0.82
C PRO A 19 2.71 -2.57 -1.99
N LEU A 20 3.54 -1.52 -2.07
CA LEU A 20 4.62 -1.47 -3.05
C LEU A 20 5.60 -2.63 -2.82
N ALA A 21 6.08 -2.84 -1.59
CA ALA A 21 7.02 -3.93 -1.31
C ALA A 21 6.44 -5.33 -1.57
N LEU A 22 5.11 -5.46 -1.72
CA LEU A 22 4.43 -6.72 -1.98
C LEU A 22 4.01 -6.93 -3.44
N TYR A 23 3.71 -5.85 -4.16
CA TYR A 23 3.05 -5.90 -5.47
C TYR A 23 3.68 -4.99 -6.54
N ASP A 24 4.58 -4.07 -6.17
CA ASP A 24 5.33 -3.22 -7.12
C ASP A 24 6.60 -3.97 -7.52
N GLU A 25 6.52 -4.72 -8.62
CA GLU A 25 7.63 -5.56 -9.09
C GLU A 25 8.70 -4.74 -9.83
N ASN A 26 8.30 -3.60 -10.40
CA ASN A 26 9.19 -2.72 -11.14
C ASN A 26 9.72 -1.55 -10.29
N GLU A 27 9.38 -1.51 -9.00
CA GLU A 27 9.79 -0.50 -8.02
C GLU A 27 9.54 0.94 -8.50
N ASN A 28 8.49 1.16 -9.32
CA ASN A 28 8.19 2.48 -9.88
C ASN A 28 7.43 3.39 -8.92
N GLY A 29 7.06 2.89 -7.73
CA GLY A 29 6.28 3.64 -6.76
C GLY A 29 4.76 3.48 -6.93
N LYS A 30 4.29 2.61 -7.82
CA LYS A 30 2.89 2.42 -8.19
C LYS A 30 2.63 0.98 -8.60
N ILE A 31 1.43 0.51 -8.30
CA ILE A 31 1.00 -0.84 -8.68
C ILE A 31 0.13 -0.71 -9.92
N SER A 32 0.57 -1.29 -11.04
CA SER A 32 -0.20 -1.29 -12.28
C SER A 32 -1.25 -2.41 -12.29
N CYS A 33 -2.20 -2.32 -13.22
CA CYS A 33 -3.15 -3.42 -13.42
C CYS A 33 -2.52 -4.73 -13.90
N ALA A 34 -1.38 -4.65 -14.58
CA ALA A 34 -0.64 -5.86 -14.96
C ALA A 34 -0.12 -6.55 -13.70
N GLU A 35 0.52 -5.81 -12.80
CA GLU A 35 1.05 -6.31 -11.53
C GLU A 35 -0.06 -6.83 -10.62
N ALA A 36 -1.15 -6.08 -10.45
CA ALA A 36 -2.29 -6.52 -9.65
C ALA A 36 -2.92 -7.85 -10.16
N ARG A 37 -2.96 -8.05 -11.48
CA ARG A 37 -3.41 -9.31 -12.09
C ARG A 37 -2.39 -10.43 -11.93
N LEU A 38 -1.09 -10.14 -12.03
CA LEU A 38 -0.01 -11.11 -11.81
C LEU A 38 -0.04 -11.65 -10.38
N HIS A 39 -0.27 -10.79 -9.40
CA HIS A 39 -0.40 -11.18 -7.99
C HIS A 39 -1.79 -11.68 -7.61
N GLY A 40 -2.76 -11.66 -8.52
CA GLY A 40 -4.12 -12.15 -8.25
C GLY A 40 -4.93 -11.31 -7.26
N ILE A 41 -4.57 -10.03 -7.08
CA ILE A 41 -5.31 -9.09 -6.24
C ILE A 41 -6.37 -8.30 -7.03
N ALA A 42 -6.38 -8.40 -8.36
CA ALA A 42 -7.40 -7.81 -9.21
C ALA A 42 -8.72 -8.61 -9.15
N PRO A 43 -9.88 -7.95 -9.05
CA PRO A 43 -10.09 -6.50 -9.00
C PRO A 43 -9.73 -5.88 -7.64
N VAL A 44 -8.99 -4.78 -7.65
CA VAL A 44 -8.52 -4.11 -6.43
C VAL A 44 -9.57 -3.11 -5.95
N LEU A 45 -10.20 -3.41 -4.83
CA LEU A 45 -11.21 -2.56 -4.21
C LEU A 45 -10.56 -1.44 -3.37
N ARG A 46 -11.29 -0.33 -3.15
CA ARG A 46 -10.90 0.76 -2.22
C ARG A 46 -10.46 0.31 -0.82
N ALA A 47 -10.96 -0.84 -0.35
CA ALA A 47 -10.58 -1.42 0.94
C ALA A 47 -9.15 -1.99 0.96
N HIS A 48 -8.56 -2.27 -0.21
CA HIS A 48 -7.24 -2.88 -0.30
C HIS A 48 -6.13 -1.82 -0.20
N ALA A 49 -5.07 -2.11 0.56
CA ALA A 49 -3.98 -1.16 0.76
C ALA A 49 -3.27 -0.77 -0.54
N ALA A 50 -3.27 -1.65 -1.55
CA ALA A 50 -2.73 -1.36 -2.88
C ALA A 50 -3.49 -0.25 -3.62
N TYR A 51 -4.79 -0.07 -3.36
CA TYR A 51 -5.65 0.87 -4.11
C TYR A 51 -5.07 2.29 -4.13
N LYS A 52 -4.46 2.75 -3.03
CA LYS A 52 -3.85 4.10 -2.94
C LYS A 52 -2.65 4.31 -3.85
N PHE A 53 -2.05 3.23 -4.36
CA PHE A 53 -0.92 3.24 -5.29
C PHE A 53 -1.33 2.86 -6.71
N MET A 54 -2.61 2.58 -6.93
CA MET A 54 -3.16 2.26 -8.24
C MET A 54 -3.93 3.46 -8.79
N ASN A 55 -4.01 3.55 -10.11
CA ASN A 55 -4.80 4.58 -10.77
C ASN A 55 -6.16 4.00 -11.15
N ASP A 56 -7.21 4.43 -10.45
CA ASP A 56 -8.59 4.21 -10.85
C ASP A 56 -8.92 5.15 -12.02
N ALA A 57 -9.15 4.59 -13.21
CA ALA A 57 -9.37 5.40 -14.42
C ALA A 57 -10.82 5.92 -14.54
N ASN A 58 -11.76 5.23 -13.89
CA ASN A 58 -13.20 5.42 -13.98
C ASN A 58 -13.80 5.92 -12.66
N ASP A 59 -13.00 6.04 -11.60
CA ASP A 59 -13.35 6.41 -10.23
C ASP A 59 -14.56 5.64 -9.68
N ASP A 60 -14.76 4.41 -10.14
CA ASP A 60 -15.87 3.55 -9.70
C ASP A 60 -15.56 2.83 -8.38
N GLY A 61 -14.33 2.94 -7.88
CA GLY A 61 -13.88 2.31 -6.65
C GLY A 61 -13.29 0.92 -6.85
N VAL A 62 -13.11 0.49 -8.10
CA VAL A 62 -12.59 -0.82 -8.49
C VAL A 62 -11.49 -0.65 -9.53
N VAL A 63 -10.24 -0.86 -9.14
CA VAL A 63 -9.14 -0.83 -10.11
C VAL A 63 -9.00 -2.19 -10.80
N CYS A 64 -8.82 -2.15 -12.12
CA CYS A 64 -8.65 -3.32 -12.99
C CYS A 64 -9.89 -4.20 -13.11
N ASN A 65 -11.04 -3.58 -13.40
CA ASN A 65 -12.24 -4.23 -13.93
C ASN A 65 -12.00 -4.72 -15.38
#